data_AF-A0A9D5SLD0-F1
#
_entry.id   AF-A0A9D5SLD0-F1
#
_cell.length_a   1.000
_cell.length_b   1.000
_cell.length_c   1.000
_cell.angle_alpha   90.00
_cell.angle_beta   90.00
_cell.angle_gamma   90.00
#
_symmetry.space_group_name_H-M   'P 1'
#
loop_
_entity.id
_entity.type
_entity.pdbx_description
1 polymer ?
#
loop_
_entity_poly.entity_id
_entity_poly.type
_entity_poly.pdbx_seq_one_letter_code
_entity_poly.pdbx_strand_id
1 'polypeptide(L)'
;MKNKNSVEKYFYQKDLSIMEIIFLILAIISLIVATFIRGGGPIGIPASLVCVVVFCICRSFRIKDAEIDQTLKKIMQDNGVGSSESAIECYELNNTVIKKRKDGKFISPNYYITNIIFSSEDTLFNIYIIDLIKQSVKMISHSVNCNEKVTLTEETIKIGSGFAKVAHLKIESGFVIPVTLNDYKSSQLIQKICDRHK
;
A
#
# COMPACT_ATOMS: atom_id res chain seq x y z
N MET A 1 -26.39 2.72 -3.54
CA MET A 1 -24.94 3.02 -3.47
C MET A 1 -24.35 2.20 -2.34
N LYS A 2 -23.51 1.19 -2.63
CA LYS A 2 -22.80 0.46 -1.57
C LYS A 2 -21.88 1.45 -0.84
N ASN A 3 -22.00 1.53 0.47
CA ASN A 3 -21.12 2.34 1.30
C ASN A 3 -19.69 1.82 1.09
N LYS A 4 -18.89 2.50 0.26
CA LYS A 4 -17.51 2.11 0.00
C LYS A 4 -16.76 2.09 1.33
N ASN A 5 -16.08 0.98 1.62
CA ASN A 5 -15.22 0.83 2.79
C ASN A 5 -14.17 1.96 2.78
N SER A 6 -13.78 2.48 3.94
CA SER A 6 -12.78 3.55 4.05
C SER A 6 -11.48 3.17 3.34
N VAL A 7 -11.08 1.90 3.40
CA VAL A 7 -9.91 1.39 2.67
C VAL A 7 -10.06 1.55 1.15
N GLU A 8 -11.23 1.18 0.60
CA GLU A 8 -11.50 1.34 -0.82
C GLU A 8 -11.45 2.82 -1.21
N LYS A 9 -12.06 3.71 -0.42
CA LYS A 9 -11.99 5.16 -0.64
C LYS A 9 -10.56 5.65 -0.68
N TYR A 10 -9.68 5.16 0.18
CA TYR A 10 -8.27 5.54 0.23
C TYR A 10 -7.51 5.18 -1.06
N PHE A 11 -7.65 3.95 -1.57
CA PHE A 11 -6.91 3.51 -2.77
C PHE A 11 -7.38 4.20 -4.05
N TYR A 12 -8.67 4.56 -4.14
CA TYR A 12 -9.23 5.29 -5.29
C TYR A 12 -9.30 6.81 -5.08
N GLN A 13 -8.76 7.32 -3.97
CA GLN A 13 -8.73 8.74 -3.69
C GLN A 13 -7.77 9.44 -4.66
N LYS A 14 -8.25 10.44 -5.39
CA LYS A 14 -7.41 11.28 -6.26
C LYS A 14 -6.50 12.19 -5.42
N ASP A 15 -5.34 12.54 -5.99
CA ASP A 15 -4.38 13.47 -5.37
C ASP A 15 -4.92 14.88 -5.24
N LEU A 16 -5.79 15.31 -6.16
CA LEU A 16 -6.61 16.51 -6.06
C LEU A 16 -8.06 16.15 -6.39
N SER A 17 -8.96 16.47 -5.48
CA SER A 17 -10.40 16.40 -5.72
C SER A 17 -10.83 17.54 -6.62
N ILE A 18 -11.93 17.34 -7.33
CA ILE A 18 -12.51 18.38 -8.19
C ILE A 18 -12.84 19.64 -7.37
N MET A 19 -13.33 19.46 -6.14
CA MET A 19 -13.61 20.58 -5.23
C MET A 19 -12.35 21.35 -4.85
N GLU A 20 -11.24 20.66 -4.51
CA GLU A 20 -9.95 21.31 -4.23
C GLU A 20 -9.44 22.11 -5.43
N ILE A 21 -9.60 21.59 -6.65
CA ILE A 21 -9.23 22.30 -7.89
C ILE A 21 -10.10 23.55 -8.06
N ILE A 22 -11.41 23.44 -7.88
CA ILE A 22 -12.34 24.58 -7.99
C ILE A 22 -11.98 25.68 -6.97
N PHE A 23 -11.76 25.32 -5.70
CA PHE A 23 -11.38 26.31 -4.68
C PHE A 23 -10.01 26.93 -4.94
N LEU A 24 -9.05 26.19 -5.49
CA LEU A 24 -7.76 26.75 -5.88
C LEU A 24 -7.92 27.80 -6.99
N ILE A 25 -8.73 27.50 -8.01
CA ILE A 25 -9.03 28.45 -9.10
C ILE A 25 -9.74 29.69 -8.56
N LEU A 26 -10.75 29.52 -7.70
CA LEU A 26 -11.48 30.64 -7.09
C LEU A 26 -10.55 31.50 -6.22
N ALA A 27 -9.64 30.90 -5.46
CA ALA A 27 -8.66 31.64 -4.66
C ALA A 27 -7.75 32.52 -5.54
N ILE A 28 -7.31 32.00 -6.70
CA ILE A 28 -6.48 32.73 -7.67
C ILE A 28 -7.27 33.87 -8.31
N ILE A 29 -8.50 33.64 -8.77
CA ILE A 29 -9.36 34.69 -9.34
C ILE A 29 -9.60 35.80 -8.31
N SER A 30 -9.88 35.42 -7.06
CA SER A 30 -10.09 36.36 -5.97
C SER A 30 -8.85 37.21 -5.69
N LEU A 31 -7.65 36.62 -5.78
CA LEU A 31 -6.40 37.35 -5.64
C LEU A 31 -6.18 38.34 -6.79
N ILE A 32 -6.49 37.95 -8.03
CA ILE A 32 -6.42 38.84 -9.21
C ILE A 32 -7.34 40.05 -9.03
N VAL A 33 -8.58 39.81 -8.57
CA VAL A 33 -9.54 40.89 -8.26
C VAL A 33 -8.99 41.81 -7.17
N ALA A 34 -8.36 41.24 -6.13
CA ALA A 34 -7.79 42.03 -5.04
C ALA A 34 -6.67 42.98 -5.49
N THR A 35 -5.84 42.55 -6.45
CA THR A 35 -4.63 43.28 -6.88
C THR A 35 -4.87 44.22 -8.05
N PHE A 36 -5.71 43.84 -9.03
CA PHE A 36 -5.84 44.56 -10.30
C PHE A 36 -7.11 45.41 -10.43
N ILE A 37 -8.11 45.22 -9.55
CA ILE A 37 -9.35 46.00 -9.60
C ILE A 37 -9.31 47.07 -8.50
N ARG A 38 -9.51 48.34 -8.89
CA ARG A 38 -9.56 49.47 -7.94
C ARG A 38 -10.72 49.26 -6.96
N GLY A 39 -10.41 49.16 -5.66
CA GLY A 39 -11.38 48.83 -4.63
C GLY A 39 -11.70 47.33 -4.49
N GLY A 40 -11.00 46.46 -5.22
CA GLY A 40 -11.17 45.00 -5.17
C GLY A 40 -10.56 44.34 -3.93
N GLY A 41 -9.56 44.96 -3.28
CA GLY A 41 -8.87 44.42 -2.10
C GLY A 41 -9.80 43.99 -0.95
N PRO A 42 -10.73 44.85 -0.48
CA PRO A 42 -11.68 44.51 0.59
C PRO A 42 -12.59 43.31 0.31
N ILE A 43 -12.77 42.92 -0.96
CA ILE A 43 -13.61 41.79 -1.37
C ILE A 43 -12.74 40.58 -1.72
N GLY A 44 -11.68 40.79 -2.51
CA GLY A 44 -10.82 39.74 -3.04
C GLY A 44 -9.91 39.09 -1.99
N ILE A 45 -9.43 39.84 -0.97
CA ILE A 45 -8.59 39.26 0.09
C ILE A 45 -9.41 38.32 0.98
N PRO A 46 -10.57 38.72 1.55
CA PRO A 46 -11.39 37.82 2.36
C PRO A 46 -11.87 36.59 1.60
N ALA A 47 -12.31 36.75 0.35
CA ALA A 47 -12.79 35.63 -0.46
C ALA A 47 -11.67 34.62 -0.79
N SER A 48 -10.45 35.08 -1.04
CA SER A 48 -9.28 34.20 -1.23
C SER A 48 -8.97 33.42 0.05
N LEU A 49 -9.01 34.10 1.20
CA LEU A 49 -8.75 33.48 2.51
C LEU A 49 -9.79 32.40 2.84
N VAL A 50 -11.08 32.64 2.57
CA VAL A 50 -12.15 31.64 2.70
C VAL A 50 -11.89 30.44 1.80
N CYS A 51 -11.52 30.65 0.53
CA CYS A 51 -11.23 29.56 -0.40
C CYS A 51 -10.05 28.69 0.08
N VAL A 52 -9.01 29.31 0.64
CA VAL A 52 -7.86 28.59 1.22
C VAL A 52 -8.27 27.80 2.46
N VAL A 53 -9.09 28.36 3.35
CA VAL A 53 -9.60 27.66 4.54
C VAL A 53 -10.43 26.45 4.14
N VAL A 54 -11.38 26.60 3.20
CA VAL A 54 -12.21 25.49 2.72
C VAL A 54 -11.35 24.43 2.04
N PHE A 55 -10.35 24.83 1.24
CA PHE A 55 -9.37 23.90 0.66
C PHE A 55 -8.65 23.08 1.74
N CYS A 56 -8.16 23.72 2.81
CA CYS A 56 -7.51 23.04 3.92
C CYS A 56 -8.45 22.05 4.64
N ILE A 57 -9.72 22.42 4.81
CA ILE A 57 -10.75 21.54 5.40
C ILE A 57 -11.03 20.34 4.49
N CYS A 58 -11.25 20.55 3.20
CA CYS A 58 -11.45 19.45 2.24
C CYS A 58 -10.26 18.48 2.23
N ARG A 59 -9.04 19.03 2.32
CA ARG A 59 -7.81 18.24 2.36
C ARG A 59 -7.63 17.48 3.67
N SER A 60 -8.15 17.97 4.79
CA SER A 60 -8.03 17.33 6.10
C SER A 60 -8.95 16.12 6.27
N PHE A 61 -10.09 16.07 5.57
CA PHE A 61 -11.02 14.93 5.53
C PHE A 61 -10.50 13.72 4.74
N ARG A 62 -9.31 13.82 4.16
CA ARG A 62 -8.68 12.72 3.43
C ARG A 62 -8.20 11.64 4.38
N ILE A 63 -8.44 10.39 4.01
CA ILE A 63 -7.97 9.23 4.76
C ILE A 63 -6.44 9.21 4.74
N LYS A 64 -5.84 9.16 5.92
CA LYS A 64 -4.39 9.18 6.09
C LYS A 64 -3.80 7.76 6.03
N ASP A 65 -2.53 7.68 5.66
CA ASP A 65 -1.78 6.40 5.64
C ASP A 65 -1.86 5.69 7.01
N ALA A 66 -1.83 6.46 8.10
CA ALA A 66 -1.95 5.93 9.47
C ALA A 66 -3.29 5.23 9.75
N GLU A 67 -4.40 5.66 9.13
CA GLU A 67 -5.70 5.00 9.29
C GLU A 67 -5.71 3.63 8.59
N ILE A 68 -4.99 3.50 7.47
CA ILE A 68 -4.81 2.22 6.78
C ILE A 68 -3.93 1.29 7.59
N ASP A 69 -2.85 1.79 8.20
CA ASP A 69 -2.00 1.01 9.09
C ASP A 69 -2.76 0.51 10.34
N GLN A 70 -3.63 1.35 10.91
CA GLN A 70 -4.51 0.95 12.00
C GLN A 70 -5.51 -0.12 11.57
N THR A 71 -6.07 0.00 10.37
CA THR A 71 -7.01 -0.99 9.81
C THR A 71 -6.32 -2.33 9.59
N LEU A 72 -5.12 -2.32 9.00
CA LEU A 72 -4.31 -3.54 8.81
C LEU A 72 -4.01 -4.20 10.16
N LYS A 73 -3.50 -3.44 11.13
CA LYS A 73 -3.22 -3.95 12.48
C LYS A 73 -4.46 -4.56 13.15
N LYS A 74 -5.61 -3.91 13.00
CA LYS A 74 -6.87 -4.41 13.53
C LYS A 74 -7.28 -5.73 12.89
N ILE A 75 -7.24 -5.83 11.55
CA ILE A 75 -7.56 -7.09 10.85
C ILE A 75 -6.61 -8.22 11.29
N MET A 76 -5.32 -7.92 11.42
CA MET A 76 -4.35 -8.89 11.92
C MET A 76 -4.65 -9.36 13.34
N GLN A 77 -4.96 -8.43 14.25
CA GLN A 77 -5.33 -8.76 15.64
C GLN A 77 -6.62 -9.58 15.71
N ASP A 78 -7.67 -9.15 15.01
CA ASP A 78 -8.98 -9.81 14.99
C ASP A 78 -8.89 -11.25 14.43
N ASN A 79 -7.92 -11.52 13.56
CA ASN A 79 -7.71 -12.84 12.94
C ASN A 79 -6.52 -13.62 13.53
N GLY A 80 -5.91 -13.14 14.61
CA GLY A 80 -4.77 -13.82 15.25
C GLY A 80 -3.53 -13.97 14.37
N VAL A 81 -3.36 -13.10 13.36
CA VAL A 81 -2.21 -13.14 12.45
C VAL A 81 -1.03 -12.41 13.09
N GLY A 82 -0.07 -13.19 13.59
CA GLY A 82 1.19 -12.68 14.14
C GLY A 82 2.31 -12.62 13.10
N SER A 83 3.17 -11.61 13.23
CA SER A 83 4.48 -11.57 12.57
C SER A 83 5.50 -12.29 13.44
N SER A 84 6.09 -13.35 12.92
CA SER A 84 7.15 -14.10 13.59
C SER A 84 8.54 -13.55 13.25
N GLU A 85 9.58 -14.02 13.95
CA GLU A 85 10.95 -13.68 13.55
C GLU A 85 11.30 -14.21 12.15
N SER A 86 10.63 -15.25 11.69
CA SER A 86 10.79 -15.83 10.36
C SER A 86 9.65 -15.45 9.41
N ALA A 87 9.10 -14.25 9.56
CA ALA A 87 8.06 -13.72 8.69
C ALA A 87 8.65 -12.82 7.59
N ILE A 88 8.12 -12.95 6.37
CA ILE A 88 8.29 -11.97 5.30
C ILE A 88 6.96 -11.24 5.10
N GLU A 89 7.01 -9.91 5.16
CA GLU A 89 5.84 -9.04 5.04
C GLU A 89 5.93 -8.20 3.77
N CYS A 90 4.93 -8.25 2.91
CA CYS A 90 4.94 -7.42 1.70
C CYS A 90 3.53 -7.11 1.19
N TYR A 91 3.43 -6.10 0.33
CA TYR A 91 2.22 -5.83 -0.43
C TYR A 91 2.32 -6.51 -1.80
N GLU A 92 1.23 -7.14 -2.24
CA GLU A 92 1.16 -7.65 -3.61
C GLU A 92 0.93 -6.48 -4.56
N LEU A 93 1.86 -6.26 -5.48
CA LEU A 93 1.78 -5.12 -6.41
C LEU A 93 1.29 -5.55 -7.79
N ASN A 94 1.21 -6.84 -8.09
CA ASN A 94 0.77 -7.33 -9.39
C ASN A 94 -0.75 -7.20 -9.55
N ASN A 95 -1.17 -6.75 -10.73
CA ASN A 95 -2.58 -6.72 -11.17
C ASN A 95 -3.57 -6.10 -10.15
N THR A 96 -3.12 -5.11 -9.37
CA THR A 96 -3.93 -4.46 -8.34
C THR A 96 -3.78 -2.95 -8.38
N VAL A 97 -4.66 -2.25 -7.66
CA VAL A 97 -4.54 -0.80 -7.47
C VAL A 97 -3.38 -0.52 -6.51
N ILE A 98 -2.50 0.40 -6.90
CA ILE A 98 -1.30 0.73 -6.13
C ILE A 98 -1.34 2.22 -5.81
N LYS A 99 -0.99 2.56 -4.57
CA LYS A 99 -0.85 3.93 -4.12
C LYS A 99 0.53 4.15 -3.53
N LYS A 100 1.16 5.28 -3.87
CA LYS A 100 2.42 5.72 -3.27
C LYS A 100 2.12 6.51 -2.00
N ARG A 101 2.69 6.07 -0.88
CA ARG A 101 2.61 6.75 0.42
C ARG A 101 3.51 7.99 0.45
N LYS A 102 3.33 8.81 1.50
CA LYS A 102 4.19 9.98 1.74
C LYS A 102 5.65 9.63 1.99
N ASP A 103 5.90 8.45 2.57
CA ASP A 103 7.25 7.91 2.79
C ASP A 103 7.91 7.35 1.51
N GLY A 104 7.19 7.41 0.38
CA GLY A 104 7.66 6.94 -0.92
C GLY A 104 7.41 5.47 -1.19
N LYS A 105 6.90 4.70 -0.23
CA LYS A 105 6.62 3.26 -0.40
C LYS A 105 5.33 3.04 -1.18
N PHE A 106 5.31 1.98 -1.98
CA PHE A 106 4.10 1.53 -2.68
C PHE A 106 3.31 0.58 -1.78
N ILE A 107 2.00 0.77 -1.75
CA ILE A 107 1.07 -0.11 -1.05
C ILE A 107 -0.08 -0.49 -1.96
N SER A 108 -0.71 -1.62 -1.62
CA SER A 108 -1.88 -2.15 -2.32
C SER A 108 -2.91 -2.68 -1.31
N PRO A 109 -4.12 -3.02 -1.77
CA PRO A 109 -5.14 -3.64 -0.92
C PRO A 109 -4.77 -4.99 -0.34
N ASN A 110 -3.87 -5.74 -0.97
CA ASN A 110 -3.54 -7.10 -0.59
C ASN A 110 -2.18 -7.12 0.10
N TYR A 111 -2.18 -7.50 1.38
CA TYR A 111 -0.99 -7.58 2.19
C TYR A 111 -0.71 -9.03 2.58
N TYR A 112 0.54 -9.44 2.43
CA TYR A 112 1.00 -10.81 2.58
C TYR A 112 1.93 -10.90 3.77
N ILE A 113 1.67 -11.88 4.63
CA ILE A 113 2.56 -12.27 5.71
C ILE A 113 2.89 -13.74 5.51
N THR A 114 4.14 -14.04 5.22
CA THR A 114 4.61 -15.40 5.00
C THR A 114 5.47 -15.82 6.18
N ASN A 115 4.90 -16.64 7.06
CA ASN A 115 5.62 -17.25 8.18
C ASN A 115 6.31 -18.53 7.71
N ILE A 116 7.62 -18.60 7.92
CA ILE A 116 8.46 -19.70 7.44
C ILE A 116 8.93 -20.54 8.62
N ILE A 117 8.64 -21.84 8.55
CA ILE A 117 9.05 -22.82 9.55
C ILE A 117 10.01 -23.80 8.89
N PHE A 118 11.24 -23.82 9.39
CA PHE A 118 12.27 -24.73 8.94
C PHE A 118 12.20 -26.03 9.77
N SER A 119 11.78 -27.14 9.15
CA SER A 119 11.95 -28.50 9.70
C SER A 119 13.30 -29.06 9.24
N SER A 120 13.68 -30.28 9.63
CA SER A 120 14.89 -30.98 9.14
C SER A 120 14.76 -31.42 7.68
N GLU A 121 13.56 -31.85 7.28
CA GLU A 121 13.29 -32.43 5.95
C GLU A 121 12.51 -31.48 5.03
N ASP A 122 11.68 -30.61 5.62
CA ASP A 122 10.77 -29.74 4.89
C ASP A 122 10.90 -28.28 5.34
N THR A 123 10.48 -27.37 4.47
CA THR A 123 10.24 -25.95 4.79
C THR A 123 8.75 -25.65 4.59
N LEU A 124 8.08 -25.26 5.66
CA LEU A 124 6.66 -24.93 5.63
C LEU A 124 6.48 -23.41 5.49
N PHE A 125 5.72 -23.01 4.47
CA PHE A 125 5.33 -21.63 4.21
C PHE A 125 3.87 -21.44 4.59
N ASN A 126 3.62 -20.69 5.65
CA ASN A 126 2.27 -20.28 6.07
C ASN A 126 2.01 -18.86 5.60
N ILE A 127 1.22 -18.71 4.56
CA ILE A 127 0.96 -17.44 3.87
C ILE A 127 -0.41 -16.93 4.26
N TYR A 128 -0.43 -15.79 4.92
CA TYR A 128 -1.62 -15.06 5.27
C TYR A 128 -1.82 -13.94 4.25
N ILE A 129 -2.88 -14.07 3.46
CA ILE A 129 -3.31 -13.08 2.47
C ILE A 129 -4.40 -12.24 3.12
N ILE A 130 -4.08 -10.98 3.41
CA ILE A 130 -4.96 -10.01 4.05
C ILE A 130 -5.49 -9.07 2.97
N ASP A 131 -6.79 -9.17 2.67
CA ASP A 131 -7.49 -8.25 1.78
C ASP A 131 -8.05 -7.10 2.63
N LEU A 132 -7.43 -5.93 2.53
CA LEU A 132 -7.82 -4.74 3.29
C LEU A 132 -9.18 -4.19 2.87
N ILE A 133 -9.59 -4.38 1.60
CA ILE A 133 -10.87 -3.86 1.10
C ILE A 133 -12.02 -4.73 1.60
N LYS A 134 -11.87 -6.06 1.53
CA LYS A 134 -12.86 -7.02 2.03
C LYS A 134 -12.77 -7.27 3.53
N GLN A 135 -11.70 -6.80 4.18
CA GLN A 135 -11.40 -7.05 5.59
C GLN A 135 -11.40 -8.56 5.92
N SER A 136 -10.78 -9.34 5.03
CA SER A 136 -10.76 -10.80 5.15
C SER A 136 -9.33 -11.32 5.12
N VAL A 137 -9.08 -12.40 5.86
CA VAL A 137 -7.81 -13.11 5.85
C VAL A 137 -8.01 -14.50 5.27
N LYS A 138 -7.14 -14.88 4.33
CA LYS A 138 -7.03 -16.25 3.81
C LYS A 138 -5.66 -16.80 4.16
N MET A 139 -5.61 -17.98 4.77
CA MET A 139 -4.36 -18.68 5.03
C MET A 139 -4.16 -19.79 3.99
N ILE A 140 -2.95 -19.87 3.44
CA ILE A 140 -2.50 -20.94 2.56
C ILE A 140 -1.22 -21.51 3.15
N SER A 141 -1.19 -22.80 3.41
CA SER A 141 0.00 -23.50 3.89
C SER A 141 0.57 -24.33 2.75
N HIS A 142 1.86 -24.19 2.48
CA HIS A 142 2.57 -24.95 1.47
C HIS A 142 3.85 -25.52 2.05
N SER A 143 4.03 -26.84 1.98
CA SER A 143 5.26 -27.51 2.42
C SER A 143 6.15 -27.77 1.21
N VAL A 144 7.42 -27.42 1.32
CA VAL A 144 8.44 -27.62 0.29
C VAL A 144 9.49 -28.55 0.84
N ASN A 145 9.66 -29.69 0.18
CA ASN A 145 10.73 -30.64 0.51
C ASN A 145 12.10 -30.02 0.19
N CYS A 146 13.15 -30.34 0.95
CA CYS A 146 14.52 -29.87 0.66
C CYS A 146 15.03 -30.18 -0.75
N ASN A 147 14.43 -31.16 -1.44
CA ASN A 147 14.78 -31.50 -2.82
C ASN A 147 14.10 -30.62 -3.87
N GLU A 148 13.04 -29.88 -3.52
CA GLU A 148 12.37 -28.96 -4.45
C GLU A 148 13.15 -27.66 -4.55
N LYS A 149 13.39 -27.19 -5.78
CA LYS A 149 14.16 -25.97 -5.98
C LYS A 149 13.32 -24.73 -5.67
N VAL A 150 13.89 -23.81 -4.88
CA VAL A 150 13.32 -22.49 -4.62
C VAL A 150 14.21 -21.42 -5.23
N THR A 151 13.65 -20.60 -6.12
CA THR A 151 14.38 -19.54 -6.82
C THR A 151 13.79 -18.17 -6.55
N LEU A 152 14.66 -17.17 -6.37
CA LEU A 152 14.25 -15.78 -6.30
C LEU A 152 14.17 -15.21 -7.72
N THR A 153 13.00 -14.69 -8.08
CA THR A 153 12.76 -14.03 -9.36
C THR A 153 12.35 -12.58 -9.13
N GLU A 154 13.01 -11.65 -9.83
CA GLU A 154 12.65 -10.24 -9.84
C GLU A 154 11.97 -9.90 -11.17
N GLU A 155 10.86 -9.18 -11.08
CA GLU A 155 10.12 -8.69 -12.23
C GLU A 155 9.91 -7.19 -12.11
N THR A 156 9.92 -6.50 -13.25
CA THR A 156 9.59 -5.07 -13.30
C THR A 156 8.17 -4.93 -13.82
N ILE A 157 7.29 -4.41 -12.99
CA ILE A 157 5.89 -4.20 -13.34
C ILE A 157 5.60 -2.74 -13.61
N LYS A 158 4.66 -2.51 -14.54
CA LYS A 158 4.13 -1.18 -14.79
C LYS A 158 3.05 -0.87 -13.76
N ILE A 159 3.22 0.24 -13.07
CA ILE A 159 2.28 0.78 -12.08
C ILE A 159 1.72 2.11 -12.59
N GLY A 160 0.59 2.57 -12.05
CA GLY A 160 -0.05 3.82 -12.52
C GLY A 160 0.88 5.05 -12.49
N SER A 161 1.89 5.06 -11.63
CA SER A 161 2.88 6.13 -11.48
C SER A 161 4.27 5.82 -12.08
N GLY A 162 4.45 4.75 -12.86
CA GLY A 162 5.75 4.38 -13.45
C GLY A 162 6.04 2.88 -13.45
N PHE A 163 7.22 2.49 -12.98
CA PHE A 163 7.65 1.09 -12.85
C PHE A 163 8.05 0.78 -11.42
N ALA A 164 7.75 -0.43 -10.95
CA ALA A 164 8.21 -0.96 -9.67
C ALA A 164 8.87 -2.33 -9.88
N LYS A 165 9.94 -2.59 -9.13
CA LYS A 165 10.52 -3.94 -9.04
C LYS A 165 9.77 -4.72 -7.97
N VAL A 166 9.37 -5.93 -8.30
CA VAL A 166 8.72 -6.88 -7.40
C VAL A 166 9.58 -8.14 -7.37
N ALA A 167 9.72 -8.73 -6.20
CA ALA A 167 10.45 -9.96 -6.03
C ALA A 167 9.49 -11.06 -5.59
N HIS A 168 9.73 -12.28 -6.08
CA HIS A 168 8.94 -13.45 -5.74
C HIS A 168 9.86 -14.64 -5.50
N LEU A 169 9.49 -15.48 -4.54
CA LEU A 169 10.02 -16.83 -4.43
C LEU A 169 9.18 -17.74 -5.31
N LYS A 170 9.81 -18.31 -6.33
CA LYS A 170 9.22 -19.31 -7.21
C LYS A 170 9.68 -20.69 -6.78
N ILE A 171 8.71 -21.50 -6.40
CA ILE A 171 8.89 -22.90 -6.03
C ILE A 171 8.63 -23.74 -7.29
N GLU A 172 9.43 -24.78 -7.50
CA GLU A 172 9.34 -25.65 -8.67
C GLU A 172 7.94 -26.25 -8.89
N SER A 173 7.21 -26.52 -7.81
CA SER A 173 5.80 -26.96 -7.82
C SER A 173 4.82 -25.92 -8.41
N GLY A 174 5.30 -24.77 -8.90
CA GLY A 174 4.53 -23.73 -9.59
C GLY A 174 3.95 -22.67 -8.66
N PHE A 175 4.24 -22.77 -7.36
CA PHE A 175 3.76 -21.83 -6.35
C PHE A 175 4.67 -20.60 -6.25
N VAL A 176 4.05 -19.42 -6.16
CA VAL A 176 4.75 -18.13 -6.17
C VAL A 176 4.39 -17.35 -4.92
N ILE A 177 5.41 -16.94 -4.17
CA ILE A 177 5.26 -16.18 -2.93
C ILE A 177 5.84 -14.79 -3.15
N PRO A 178 5.05 -13.71 -3.03
CA PRO A 178 5.58 -12.36 -3.11
C PRO A 178 6.49 -12.08 -1.91
N VAL A 179 7.61 -11.42 -2.15
CA VAL A 179 8.59 -11.07 -1.12
C VAL A 179 9.12 -9.64 -1.29
N THR A 180 9.62 -9.07 -0.20
CA THR A 180 10.33 -7.79 -0.20
C THR A 180 11.82 -8.03 0.00
N LEU A 181 12.65 -7.29 -0.74
CA LEU A 181 14.11 -7.28 -0.60
C LEU A 181 14.62 -5.99 0.05
N ASN A 182 13.72 -5.11 0.50
CA ASN A 182 14.09 -3.79 1.01
C ASN A 182 14.59 -3.82 2.47
N ASP A 183 14.38 -4.92 3.18
CA ASP A 183 14.84 -5.12 4.54
C ASP A 183 15.90 -6.22 4.63
N TYR A 184 16.94 -5.95 5.42
CA TYR A 184 18.08 -6.83 5.62
C TYR A 184 17.65 -8.21 6.14
N LYS A 185 16.65 -8.23 7.02
CA LYS A 185 16.14 -9.46 7.64
C LYS A 185 15.46 -10.37 6.62
N SER A 186 14.52 -9.86 5.82
CA SER A 186 13.89 -10.65 4.75
C SER A 186 14.93 -11.10 3.73
N SER A 187 15.91 -10.26 3.40
CA SER A 187 16.99 -10.62 2.47
C SER A 187 17.82 -11.81 2.96
N GLN A 188 18.22 -11.80 4.23
CA GLN A 188 18.92 -12.93 4.86
C GLN A 188 18.06 -14.19 4.90
N LEU A 189 16.77 -14.04 5.23
CA LEU A 189 15.83 -15.16 5.31
C LEU A 189 15.63 -15.80 3.93
N ILE A 190 15.44 -14.98 2.90
CA ILE A 190 15.31 -15.39 1.49
C ILE A 190 16.58 -16.12 1.03
N GLN A 191 17.76 -15.56 1.32
CA GLN A 191 19.02 -16.19 0.98
C GLN A 191 19.15 -17.56 1.65
N LYS A 192 18.81 -17.67 2.94
CA LYS A 192 18.81 -18.95 3.67
C LYS A 192 17.85 -19.98 3.06
N ILE A 193 16.69 -19.56 2.58
CA ILE A 193 15.74 -20.44 1.89
C ILE A 193 16.35 -20.94 0.57
N CYS A 194 16.84 -20.02 -0.26
CA CYS A 194 17.44 -20.37 -1.55
C CYS A 194 18.69 -21.27 -1.40
N ASP A 195 19.52 -21.03 -0.38
CA ASP A 195 20.73 -21.84 -0.14
C ASP A 195 20.40 -23.25 0.36
N ARG A 196 19.26 -23.43 1.02
CA ARG A 196 18.79 -24.73 1.51
C ARG A 196 18.18 -25.60 0.41
N HIS A 197 17.59 -24.96 -0.60
CA HIS A 197 16.81 -25.58 -1.68
C HIS A 197 17.51 -25.42 -3.04
N LYS A 198 18.84 -25.56 -3.04
CA LYS A 198 19.73 -25.23 -4.16
C LYS A 198 20.09 -26.44 -5.01
#